data_AF-A0A9D8L664-F1
#
_entry.id   AF-A0A9D8L664-F1
#
_cell.length_a   1.000
_cell.length_b   1.000
_cell.length_c   1.000
_cell.angle_alpha   90.00
_cell.angle_beta   90.00
_cell.angle_gamma   90.00
#
_symmetry.space_group_name_H-M   'P 1'
#
loop_
_entity.id
_entity.type
_entity.pdbx_description
1 polymer ?
#
loop_
_entity_poly.entity_id
_entity_poly.type
_entity_poly.pdbx_seq_one_letter_code
_entity_poly.pdbx_strand_id
1 'polypeptide(L)'
;MLFRASLGAVGTVAVLLSSTALVQAADVSFLTHWAPDTVAKLEAAAATYTAAHPDTKITVRAVPFGDLLTTLRTSGGGAGGATIAGIYDAWLPDLSKDKLVAPVPDAIAADTKANWPAGVIGAASIGGVLYGIPNEIDVYALNYNKKLFTEAGIAEAPKTWDEFLAAAEKLTDKSKGQQGFGLINSWAAGVLHPFSSLLVSNGGDLVVDGKPTLDSEAAKQTFELYEKLIKSGYSDPAMATADANTTGPFLDSFVSGKTGMIIMANWWESALKAGMGDAFADVATAPIPVGPSGDTARSISYSWMTVVNAKAPADEQAAAWDFLNWLNGPESGPNGASAMGDILMSMGILPSRTS
;
A
#
# COMPACT_ATOMS: atom_id res chain seq x y z
N MET A 1 14.08 -71.81 65.38
CA MET A 1 14.46 -70.40 65.14
C MET A 1 14.68 -70.24 63.65
N LEU A 2 13.76 -69.56 62.95
CA LEU A 2 13.96 -68.22 62.34
C LEU A 2 14.89 -68.33 61.10
N PHE A 3 14.54 -68.03 59.85
CA PHE A 3 13.63 -67.05 59.26
C PHE A 3 13.25 -67.51 57.83
N ARG A 4 12.03 -67.21 57.38
CA ARG A 4 11.62 -67.25 55.96
C ARG A 4 12.20 -66.03 55.23
N ALA A 5 12.84 -66.22 54.09
CA ALA A 5 13.22 -65.13 53.17
C ALA A 5 12.36 -65.22 51.90
N SER A 6 11.52 -64.21 51.71
CA SER A 6 10.71 -63.98 50.51
C SER A 6 11.54 -63.18 49.48
N LEU A 7 11.74 -63.73 48.29
CA LEU A 7 12.26 -62.99 47.13
C LEU A 7 11.18 -62.02 46.62
N GLY A 8 11.42 -60.72 46.77
CA GLY A 8 10.64 -59.67 46.09
C GLY A 8 11.21 -59.42 44.70
N ALA A 9 10.38 -59.55 43.67
CA ALA A 9 10.71 -59.16 42.30
C ALA A 9 10.74 -57.63 42.20
N VAL A 10 11.91 -57.06 41.86
CA VAL A 10 12.06 -55.63 41.55
C VAL A 10 11.70 -55.44 40.08
N GLY A 11 10.49 -54.94 39.83
CA GLY A 11 10.07 -54.50 38.50
C GLY A 11 10.73 -53.16 38.15
N THR A 12 11.62 -53.16 37.16
CA THR A 12 12.21 -51.93 36.62
C THR A 12 11.16 -51.20 35.78
N VAL A 13 10.59 -50.12 36.31
CA VAL A 13 9.75 -49.21 35.52
C VAL A 13 10.70 -48.36 34.67
N ALA A 14 10.77 -48.66 33.37
CA ALA A 14 11.42 -47.79 32.40
C ALA A 14 10.53 -46.56 32.19
N VAL A 15 10.89 -45.43 32.80
CA VAL A 15 10.29 -44.14 32.49
C VAL A 15 10.83 -43.72 31.13
N LEU A 16 10.02 -43.90 30.08
CA LEU A 16 10.23 -43.26 28.79
C LEU A 16 10.06 -41.75 28.97
N LEU A 17 11.17 -41.05 29.21
CA LEU A 17 11.24 -39.60 29.02
C LEU A 17 11.13 -39.35 27.52
N SER A 18 9.92 -39.07 27.04
CA SER A 18 9.71 -38.47 25.72
C SER A 18 10.49 -37.16 25.70
N SER A 19 11.65 -37.16 25.05
CA SER A 19 12.35 -35.93 24.72
C SER A 19 11.52 -35.19 23.69
N THR A 20 10.62 -34.31 24.13
CA THR A 20 10.18 -33.19 23.30
C THR A 20 11.42 -32.37 23.02
N ALA A 21 12.05 -32.59 21.86
CA ALA A 21 12.97 -31.61 21.32
C ALA A 21 12.20 -30.28 21.28
N LEU A 22 12.67 -29.28 22.03
CA LEU A 22 12.22 -27.91 21.85
C LEU A 22 12.62 -27.56 20.42
N VAL A 23 11.66 -27.65 19.49
CA VAL A 23 11.80 -27.04 18.17
C VAL A 23 12.00 -25.56 18.47
N GLN A 24 13.20 -25.06 18.15
CA GLN A 24 13.48 -23.64 18.25
C GLN A 24 12.49 -22.96 17.30
N ALA A 25 11.64 -22.10 17.85
CA ALA A 25 10.63 -21.43 17.04
C ALA A 25 11.31 -20.58 15.96
N ALA A 26 10.80 -20.64 14.73
CA ALA A 26 11.25 -19.76 13.65
C ALA A 26 10.96 -18.30 14.04
N ASP A 27 11.97 -17.43 13.97
CA ASP A 27 11.82 -16.01 14.33
C ASP A 27 11.56 -15.20 13.05
N VAL A 28 10.28 -14.92 12.79
CA VAL A 28 9.82 -14.19 11.62
C VAL A 28 9.70 -12.70 11.96
N SER A 29 10.51 -11.88 11.31
CA SER A 29 10.40 -10.41 11.44
C SER A 29 9.68 -9.79 10.25
N PHE A 30 8.69 -8.93 10.52
CA PHE A 30 7.89 -8.22 9.52
C PHE A 30 8.27 -6.74 9.51
N LEU A 31 8.81 -6.25 8.40
CA LEU A 31 9.12 -4.83 8.20
C LEU A 31 8.02 -4.12 7.42
N THR A 32 7.50 -3.03 7.97
CA THR A 32 6.45 -2.18 7.38
C THR A 32 6.76 -0.69 7.54
N HIS A 33 5.97 0.17 6.88
CA HIS A 33 5.96 1.61 7.10
C HIS A 33 4.66 2.13 7.71
N TRP A 34 3.76 1.21 8.09
CA TRP A 34 2.45 1.58 8.62
C TRP A 34 2.55 2.30 9.98
N ALA A 35 1.55 3.14 10.24
CA ALA A 35 1.43 3.89 11.49
C ALA A 35 1.20 2.97 12.71
N PRO A 36 1.50 3.41 13.95
CA PRO A 36 1.41 2.60 15.16
C PRO A 36 0.08 1.87 15.36
N ASP A 37 -1.06 2.52 15.09
CA ASP A 37 -2.38 1.90 15.26
C ASP A 37 -2.62 0.74 14.28
N THR A 38 -2.02 0.83 13.08
CA THR A 38 -2.09 -0.24 12.08
C THR A 38 -1.13 -1.37 12.41
N VAL A 39 0.07 -1.02 12.91
CA VAL A 39 1.04 -1.99 13.46
C VAL A 39 0.40 -2.80 14.58
N ALA A 40 -0.31 -2.17 15.51
CA ALA A 40 -0.99 -2.85 16.61
C ALA A 40 -2.03 -3.89 16.10
N LYS A 41 -2.74 -3.59 15.00
CA LYS A 41 -3.67 -4.55 14.38
C LYS A 41 -2.93 -5.72 13.73
N LEU A 42 -1.80 -5.46 13.05
CA LEU A 42 -0.95 -6.52 12.49
C LEU A 42 -0.35 -7.41 13.59
N GLU A 43 0.09 -6.81 14.71
CA GLU A 43 0.58 -7.53 15.87
C GLU A 43 -0.51 -8.40 16.52
N ALA A 44 -1.76 -7.91 16.58
CA ALA A 44 -2.89 -8.70 17.07
C ALA A 44 -3.21 -9.90 16.16
N ALA A 45 -3.16 -9.70 14.83
CA ALA A 45 -3.30 -10.80 13.87
C ALA A 45 -2.16 -11.82 14.00
N ALA A 46 -0.91 -11.34 14.11
CA ALA A 46 0.26 -12.18 14.33
C ALA A 46 0.19 -12.98 15.64
N ALA A 47 -0.33 -12.39 16.71
CA ALA A 47 -0.55 -13.08 17.99
C ALA A 47 -1.61 -14.18 17.86
N THR A 48 -2.67 -13.93 17.09
CA THR A 48 -3.72 -14.93 16.82
C THR A 48 -3.15 -16.14 16.08
N TYR A 49 -2.35 -15.91 15.03
CA TYR A 49 -1.65 -16.96 14.31
C TYR A 49 -0.68 -17.73 15.23
N THR A 50 0.18 -17.01 15.96
CA THR A 50 1.19 -17.61 16.85
C THR A 50 0.57 -18.48 17.95
N ALA A 51 -0.65 -18.19 18.40
CA ALA A 51 -1.35 -19.03 19.37
C ALA A 51 -1.69 -20.44 18.84
N ALA A 52 -1.91 -20.58 17.53
CA ALA A 52 -2.13 -21.86 16.87
C ALA A 52 -0.83 -22.49 16.32
N HIS A 53 0.23 -21.69 16.16
CA HIS A 53 1.53 -22.07 15.60
C HIS A 53 2.68 -21.75 16.59
N PRO A 54 2.82 -22.51 17.71
CA PRO A 54 3.77 -22.19 18.78
C PRO A 54 5.25 -22.36 18.39
N ASP A 55 5.52 -22.95 17.23
CA ASP A 55 6.84 -23.08 16.59
C ASP A 55 7.19 -21.87 15.72
N THR A 56 6.35 -20.85 15.66
CA THR A 56 6.62 -19.59 14.96
C THR A 56 6.48 -18.42 15.91
N LYS A 57 7.42 -17.48 15.88
CA LYS A 57 7.33 -16.21 16.57
C LYS A 57 7.36 -15.09 15.54
N ILE A 58 6.40 -14.17 15.62
CA ILE A 58 6.32 -13.04 14.70
C ILE A 58 6.59 -11.74 15.45
N THR A 59 7.49 -10.91 14.92
CA THR A 59 7.76 -9.56 15.42
C THR A 59 7.55 -8.53 14.33
N VAL A 60 6.88 -7.42 14.64
CA VAL A 60 6.63 -6.34 13.68
C VAL A 60 7.57 -5.17 13.97
N ARG A 61 8.18 -4.63 12.92
CA ARG A 61 9.02 -3.43 12.96
C ARG A 61 8.51 -2.43 11.93
N ALA A 62 8.27 -1.20 12.37
CA ALA A 62 7.94 -0.09 11.49
C ALA A 62 9.13 0.86 11.30
N VAL A 63 9.29 1.39 10.09
CA VAL A 63 10.21 2.49 9.75
C VAL A 63 9.48 3.53 8.90
N PRO A 64 9.88 4.80 8.88
CA PRO A 64 9.29 5.77 7.96
C PRO A 64 9.36 5.29 6.50
N PHE A 65 8.34 5.61 5.68
CA PHE A 65 8.30 5.17 4.28
C PHE A 65 9.57 5.52 3.50
N GLY A 66 10.12 6.73 3.71
CA GLY A 66 11.36 7.19 3.07
C GLY A 66 12.60 6.36 3.42
N ASP A 67 12.58 5.66 4.56
CA ASP A 67 13.69 4.82 5.03
C ASP A 67 13.49 3.34 4.68
N LEU A 68 12.29 2.93 4.26
CA LEU A 68 11.91 1.53 4.08
C LEU A 68 12.79 0.81 3.05
N LEU A 69 12.89 1.35 1.83
CA LEU A 69 13.69 0.73 0.76
C LEU A 69 15.17 0.64 1.12
N THR A 70 15.73 1.69 1.73
CA THR A 70 17.12 1.71 2.19
C THR A 70 17.34 0.68 3.29
N THR A 71 16.41 0.58 4.25
CA THR A 71 16.46 -0.43 5.32
C THR A 71 16.46 -1.83 4.72
N LEU A 72 15.54 -2.12 3.78
CA LEU A 72 15.45 -3.42 3.10
C LEU A 72 16.76 -3.81 2.39
N ARG A 73 17.34 -2.89 1.62
CA ARG A 73 18.58 -3.16 0.88
C ARG A 73 19.80 -3.34 1.79
N THR A 74 19.87 -2.58 2.88
CA THR A 74 21.03 -2.58 3.79
C THR A 74 21.00 -3.76 4.76
N SER A 75 19.83 -4.11 5.31
CA SER A 75 19.71 -5.23 6.26
C SER A 75 19.45 -6.57 5.58
N GLY A 76 18.79 -6.59 4.42
CA GLY A 76 18.30 -7.82 3.77
C GLY A 76 19.37 -8.85 3.40
N GLY A 77 20.65 -8.47 3.40
CA GLY A 77 21.79 -9.36 3.10
C GLY A 77 22.49 -10.00 4.31
N GLY A 78 22.15 -9.64 5.55
CA GLY A 78 22.90 -10.05 6.74
C GLY A 78 22.02 -10.47 7.92
N ALA A 79 22.67 -10.90 9.02
CA ALA A 79 22.00 -11.21 10.28
C ALA A 79 21.34 -9.94 10.84
N GLY A 80 20.01 -9.84 10.71
CA GLY A 80 19.22 -8.63 11.04
C GLY A 80 18.35 -8.11 9.89
N GLY A 81 18.39 -8.74 8.71
CA GLY A 81 17.40 -8.52 7.66
C GLY A 81 16.01 -8.96 8.08
N ALA A 82 14.98 -8.25 7.60
CA ALA A 82 13.61 -8.67 7.82
C ALA A 82 13.31 -9.97 7.06
N THR A 83 12.53 -10.87 7.67
CA THR A 83 12.06 -12.11 7.02
C THR A 83 10.95 -11.79 6.01
N ILE A 84 10.00 -10.94 6.41
CA ILE A 84 8.90 -10.41 5.60
C ILE A 84 9.09 -8.90 5.44
N ALA A 85 8.78 -8.40 4.25
CA ALA A 85 8.73 -6.98 3.96
C ALA A 85 7.47 -6.61 3.19
N GLY A 86 6.79 -5.55 3.60
CA GLY A 86 5.87 -4.83 2.72
C GLY A 86 6.68 -3.99 1.71
N ILE A 87 6.46 -4.19 0.42
CA ILE A 87 7.13 -3.41 -0.63
C ILE A 87 6.13 -2.81 -1.61
N TYR A 88 6.53 -1.67 -2.17
CA TYR A 88 5.94 -1.10 -3.37
C TYR A 88 6.27 -2.00 -4.57
N ASP A 89 5.30 -2.31 -5.42
CA ASP A 89 5.48 -3.17 -6.60
C ASP A 89 6.60 -2.69 -7.55
N ALA A 90 6.77 -1.38 -7.73
CA ALA A 90 7.85 -0.86 -8.57
C ALA A 90 9.26 -1.15 -8.04
N TRP A 91 9.41 -1.56 -6.77
CA TRP A 91 10.71 -1.97 -6.21
C TRP A 91 11.04 -3.44 -6.51
N LEU A 92 10.05 -4.26 -6.89
CA LEU A 92 10.22 -5.68 -7.08
C LEU A 92 11.31 -6.06 -8.10
N PRO A 93 11.43 -5.41 -9.29
CA PRO A 93 12.46 -5.76 -10.27
C PRO A 93 13.89 -5.63 -9.72
N ASP A 94 14.19 -4.53 -9.04
CA ASP A 94 15.51 -4.30 -8.44
C ASP A 94 15.76 -5.23 -7.26
N LEU A 95 14.78 -5.44 -6.38
CA LEU A 95 14.92 -6.34 -5.24
C LEU A 95 15.12 -7.79 -5.67
N SER A 96 14.48 -8.22 -6.77
CA SER A 96 14.71 -9.53 -7.38
C SER A 96 16.11 -9.65 -7.97
N LYS A 97 16.58 -8.62 -8.69
CA LYS A 97 17.96 -8.54 -9.19
C LYS A 97 18.99 -8.63 -8.06
N ASP A 98 18.72 -7.99 -6.92
CA ASP A 98 19.55 -8.01 -5.71
C ASP A 98 19.43 -9.32 -4.90
N LYS A 99 18.56 -10.23 -5.36
CA LYS A 99 18.24 -11.52 -4.72
C LYS A 99 17.74 -11.35 -3.28
N LEU A 100 16.90 -10.34 -3.07
CA LEU A 100 16.30 -10.01 -1.77
C LEU A 100 14.85 -10.52 -1.64
N VAL A 101 14.29 -11.12 -2.68
CA VAL A 101 12.91 -11.65 -2.67
C VAL A 101 12.87 -13.10 -3.15
N ALA A 102 12.20 -13.95 -2.39
CA ALA A 102 11.97 -15.35 -2.72
C ALA A 102 10.72 -15.49 -3.62
N PRO A 103 10.71 -16.46 -4.54
CA PRO A 103 9.47 -16.78 -5.25
C PRO A 103 8.41 -17.32 -4.27
N VAL A 104 7.15 -17.01 -4.53
CA VAL A 104 6.01 -17.56 -3.78
C VAL A 104 5.90 -19.06 -4.07
N PRO A 105 5.75 -19.93 -3.04
CA PRO A 105 5.56 -21.37 -3.24
C PRO A 105 4.36 -21.69 -4.15
N ASP A 106 4.48 -22.71 -5.00
CA ASP A 106 3.51 -23.01 -6.07
C ASP A 106 2.05 -23.09 -5.60
N ALA A 107 1.78 -23.72 -4.46
CA ALA A 107 0.43 -23.86 -3.91
C ALA A 107 -0.18 -22.48 -3.55
N ILE A 108 0.61 -21.63 -2.88
CA ILE A 108 0.21 -20.28 -2.50
C ILE A 108 0.09 -19.40 -3.75
N ALA A 109 1.00 -19.55 -4.70
CA ALA A 109 0.96 -18.81 -5.96
C ALA A 109 -0.28 -19.16 -6.80
N ALA A 110 -0.69 -20.43 -6.82
CA ALA A 110 -1.91 -20.88 -7.50
C ALA A 110 -3.17 -20.27 -6.87
N ASP A 111 -3.28 -20.30 -5.54
CA ASP A 111 -4.40 -19.65 -4.84
C ASP A 111 -4.41 -18.13 -5.07
N THR A 112 -3.26 -17.48 -4.91
CA THR A 112 -3.13 -16.03 -5.12
C THR A 112 -3.53 -15.65 -6.55
N LYS A 113 -3.09 -16.40 -7.57
CA LYS A 113 -3.47 -16.14 -8.97
C LYS A 113 -4.96 -16.35 -9.25
N ALA A 114 -5.64 -17.20 -8.47
CA ALA A 114 -7.07 -17.46 -8.63
C ALA A 114 -7.95 -16.36 -7.99
N ASN A 115 -7.46 -15.71 -6.94
CA ASN A 115 -8.25 -14.83 -6.07
C ASN A 115 -7.86 -13.33 -6.17
N TRP A 116 -6.98 -12.93 -7.09
CA TRP A 116 -6.54 -11.54 -7.30
C TRP A 116 -6.72 -11.10 -8.76
N PRO A 117 -6.94 -9.79 -9.02
CA PRO A 117 -7.01 -9.27 -10.38
C PRO A 117 -5.71 -9.51 -11.16
N ALA A 118 -5.85 -9.86 -12.44
CA ALA A 118 -4.70 -10.20 -13.29
C ALA A 118 -3.63 -9.10 -13.37
N GLY A 119 -4.04 -7.82 -13.36
CA GLY A 119 -3.09 -6.69 -13.36
C GLY A 119 -2.23 -6.64 -12.10
N VAL A 120 -2.82 -6.93 -10.94
CA VAL A 120 -2.13 -6.94 -9.64
C VAL A 120 -1.17 -8.14 -9.56
N ILE A 121 -1.60 -9.31 -10.06
CA ILE A 121 -0.74 -10.47 -10.21
C ILE A 121 0.45 -10.16 -11.13
N GLY A 122 0.20 -9.45 -12.23
CA GLY A 122 1.25 -8.99 -13.15
C GLY A 122 2.28 -8.11 -12.45
N ALA A 123 1.84 -7.14 -11.65
CA ALA A 123 2.71 -6.25 -10.88
C ALA A 123 3.55 -6.97 -9.82
N ALA A 124 3.03 -8.07 -9.25
CA ALA A 124 3.73 -8.92 -8.29
C ALA A 124 4.59 -10.04 -8.92
N SER A 125 4.70 -10.07 -10.26
CA SER A 125 5.38 -11.13 -10.99
C SER A 125 6.55 -10.62 -11.84
N ILE A 126 7.61 -11.43 -11.95
CA ILE A 126 8.70 -11.23 -12.91
C ILE A 126 8.77 -12.46 -13.80
N GLY A 127 8.61 -12.27 -15.12
CA GLY A 127 8.63 -13.38 -16.07
C GLY A 127 7.58 -14.46 -15.80
N GLY A 128 6.44 -14.08 -15.21
CA GLY A 128 5.33 -15.00 -14.84
C GLY A 128 5.48 -15.72 -13.49
N VAL A 129 6.63 -15.55 -12.81
CA VAL A 129 6.88 -16.04 -11.46
C VAL A 129 6.42 -15.01 -10.45
N LEU A 130 5.59 -15.42 -9.50
CA LEU A 130 5.07 -14.55 -8.43
C LEU A 130 6.12 -14.44 -7.31
N TYR A 131 6.40 -13.23 -6.82
CA TYR A 131 7.43 -12.96 -5.81
C TYR A 131 6.88 -12.37 -4.49
N GLY A 132 5.60 -12.04 -4.46
CA GLY A 132 4.93 -11.56 -3.26
C GLY A 132 3.43 -11.82 -3.32
N ILE A 133 2.79 -11.75 -2.15
CA ILE A 133 1.33 -11.74 -2.05
C ILE A 133 0.90 -10.28 -2.07
N PRO A 134 0.18 -9.82 -3.11
CA PRO A 134 -0.37 -8.47 -3.13
C PRO A 134 -1.36 -8.31 -1.97
N ASN A 135 -1.36 -7.15 -1.32
CA ASN A 135 -2.29 -6.86 -0.23
C ASN A 135 -3.10 -5.61 -0.52
N GLU A 136 -2.47 -4.53 -0.98
CA GLU A 136 -3.08 -3.22 -1.18
C GLU A 136 -3.10 -2.81 -2.65
N ILE A 137 -4.23 -2.22 -3.09
CA ILE A 137 -4.35 -1.52 -4.37
C ILE A 137 -4.60 -0.05 -4.05
N ASP A 138 -3.75 0.79 -4.62
CA ASP A 138 -3.95 2.23 -4.58
C ASP A 138 -4.29 2.76 -5.95
N VAL A 139 -5.33 3.60 -6.02
CA VAL A 139 -5.76 4.24 -7.26
C VAL A 139 -5.89 5.73 -7.06
N TYR A 140 -5.35 6.51 -7.99
CA TYR A 140 -5.52 7.97 -7.96
C TYR A 140 -6.86 8.37 -8.57
N ALA A 141 -7.55 9.29 -7.91
CA ALA A 141 -8.79 9.87 -8.39
C ALA A 141 -8.79 11.39 -8.21
N LEU A 142 -9.67 12.08 -8.94
CA LEU A 142 -9.97 13.47 -8.67
C LEU A 142 -10.83 13.53 -7.41
N ASN A 143 -10.31 14.12 -6.35
CA ASN A 143 -11.05 14.39 -5.13
C ASN A 143 -11.50 15.85 -5.14
N TYR A 144 -12.73 16.12 -4.74
CA TYR A 144 -13.30 17.47 -4.78
C TYR A 144 -14.20 17.77 -3.59
N ASN A 145 -14.27 19.05 -3.23
CA ASN A 145 -15.11 19.54 -2.15
C ASN A 145 -16.49 19.95 -2.69
N LYS A 146 -17.53 19.14 -2.40
CA LYS A 146 -18.90 19.33 -2.88
C LYS A 146 -19.51 20.67 -2.44
N LYS A 147 -19.17 21.12 -1.23
CA LYS A 147 -19.63 22.41 -0.70
C LYS A 147 -19.08 23.56 -1.54
N LEU A 148 -17.78 23.56 -1.84
CA LEU A 148 -17.17 24.57 -2.71
C LEU A 148 -17.73 24.50 -4.15
N PHE A 149 -17.99 23.30 -4.67
CA PHE A 149 -18.63 23.13 -5.98
C PHE A 149 -20.03 23.75 -6.00
N THR A 150 -20.84 23.49 -4.97
CA THR A 150 -22.19 24.05 -4.85
C THR A 150 -22.16 25.58 -4.73
N GLU A 151 -21.26 26.12 -3.90
CA GLU A 151 -21.07 27.57 -3.74
C GLU A 151 -20.63 28.24 -5.05
N ALA A 152 -19.83 27.55 -5.87
CA ALA A 152 -19.37 28.01 -7.18
C ALA A 152 -20.38 27.73 -8.33
N GLY A 153 -21.53 27.12 -8.04
CA GLY A 153 -22.54 26.77 -9.03
C GLY A 153 -22.09 25.70 -10.04
N ILE A 154 -21.26 24.75 -9.59
CA ILE A 154 -20.76 23.61 -10.38
C ILE A 154 -21.57 22.37 -9.97
N ALA A 155 -22.33 21.81 -10.91
CA ALA A 155 -23.23 20.69 -10.63
C ALA A 155 -22.51 19.32 -10.59
N GLU A 156 -21.52 19.14 -11.46
CA GLU A 156 -20.88 17.84 -11.70
C GLU A 156 -19.36 17.98 -11.70
N ALA A 157 -18.67 16.89 -11.36
CA ALA A 157 -17.22 16.81 -11.47
C ALA A 157 -16.78 16.90 -12.97
N PRO A 158 -15.64 17.57 -13.26
CA PRO A 158 -15.18 17.75 -14.63
C PRO A 158 -14.74 16.42 -15.25
N LYS A 159 -15.14 16.19 -16.50
CA LYS A 159 -14.83 14.98 -17.27
C LYS A 159 -13.75 15.22 -18.31
N THR A 160 -13.51 16.46 -18.69
CA THR A 160 -12.48 16.87 -19.66
C THR A 160 -11.56 17.92 -19.06
N TRP A 161 -10.38 18.12 -19.64
CA TRP A 161 -9.46 19.17 -19.18
C TRP A 161 -10.02 20.59 -19.32
N ASP A 162 -10.86 20.84 -20.33
CA ASP A 162 -11.53 22.14 -20.49
C ASP A 162 -12.53 22.40 -19.36
N GLU A 163 -13.35 21.40 -19.01
CA GLU A 163 -14.24 21.46 -17.86
C GLU A 163 -13.46 21.58 -16.55
N PHE A 164 -12.33 20.88 -16.43
CA PHE A 164 -11.47 20.91 -15.26
C PHE A 164 -10.86 22.29 -15.03
N LEU A 165 -10.36 22.94 -16.09
CA LEU A 165 -9.85 24.31 -16.02
C LEU A 165 -10.96 25.32 -15.70
N ALA A 166 -12.16 25.16 -16.28
CA ALA A 166 -13.30 26.01 -15.98
C ALA A 166 -13.80 25.85 -14.53
N ALA A 167 -13.77 24.62 -14.00
CA ALA A 167 -14.05 24.36 -12.60
C ALA A 167 -12.99 24.98 -11.69
N ALA A 168 -11.70 24.79 -12.00
CA ALA A 168 -10.61 25.37 -11.24
C ALA A 168 -10.68 26.90 -11.20
N GLU A 169 -11.04 27.55 -12.31
CA GLU A 169 -11.29 28.99 -12.35
C GLU A 169 -12.38 29.43 -11.37
N LYS A 170 -13.56 28.81 -11.44
CA LYS A 170 -14.70 29.13 -10.58
C LYS A 170 -14.45 28.86 -9.09
N LEU A 171 -13.62 27.87 -8.79
CA LEU A 171 -13.24 27.49 -7.43
C LEU A 171 -12.10 28.34 -6.87
N THR A 172 -11.49 29.21 -7.68
CA THR A 172 -10.39 30.07 -7.23
C THR A 172 -10.93 31.39 -6.67
N ASP A 173 -10.60 31.70 -5.41
CA ASP A 173 -10.96 32.95 -4.75
C ASP A 173 -9.76 33.48 -3.95
N LYS A 174 -8.97 34.36 -4.58
CA LYS A 174 -7.77 34.95 -3.96
C LYS A 174 -8.07 35.76 -2.70
N SER A 175 -9.28 36.33 -2.58
CA SER A 175 -9.66 37.12 -1.40
C SER A 175 -9.80 36.27 -0.14
N LYS A 176 -10.08 34.97 -0.32
CA LYS A 176 -10.18 33.97 0.74
C LYS A 176 -8.93 33.12 0.90
N GLY A 177 -7.91 33.35 0.07
CA GLY A 177 -6.77 32.46 -0.05
C GLY A 177 -7.20 31.05 -0.47
N GLN A 178 -8.13 30.96 -1.43
CA GLN A 178 -8.69 29.71 -1.93
C GLN A 178 -8.20 29.44 -3.36
N GLN A 179 -7.72 28.24 -3.61
CA GLN A 179 -7.28 27.77 -4.93
C GLN A 179 -8.26 26.76 -5.51
N GLY A 180 -8.39 26.74 -6.84
CA GLY A 180 -9.26 25.79 -7.54
C GLY A 180 -8.72 24.37 -7.54
N PHE A 181 -7.41 24.20 -7.72
CA PHE A 181 -6.76 22.90 -7.77
C PHE A 181 -5.43 22.91 -7.02
N GLY A 182 -5.22 21.95 -6.13
CA GLY A 182 -3.94 21.77 -5.45
C GLY A 182 -2.97 20.96 -6.31
N LEU A 183 -1.72 21.43 -6.38
CA LEU A 183 -0.58 20.69 -6.93
C LEU A 183 0.41 20.35 -5.83
N ILE A 184 0.97 19.14 -5.82
CA ILE A 184 2.08 18.76 -4.93
C ILE A 184 3.40 19.05 -5.64
N ASN A 185 4.36 19.67 -4.93
CA ASN A 185 5.70 19.97 -5.45
C ASN A 185 6.84 19.34 -4.61
N SER A 186 6.48 18.45 -3.71
CA SER A 186 7.35 17.86 -2.69
C SER A 186 7.27 16.34 -2.80
N TRP A 187 8.39 15.69 -2.44
CA TRP A 187 8.66 14.25 -2.54
C TRP A 187 8.36 13.61 -3.91
N ALA A 188 9.03 12.49 -4.24
CA ALA A 188 9.03 11.99 -5.63
C ALA A 188 7.66 11.52 -6.11
N ALA A 189 6.98 10.66 -5.34
CA ALA A 189 5.70 10.07 -5.76
C ALA A 189 4.53 11.07 -5.69
N GLY A 190 4.56 12.02 -4.76
CA GLY A 190 3.57 13.11 -4.68
C GLY A 190 3.54 13.98 -5.93
N VAL A 191 4.69 14.18 -6.57
CA VAL A 191 4.80 14.89 -7.86
C VAL A 191 4.46 13.96 -9.03
N LEU A 192 5.07 12.77 -9.05
CA LEU A 192 5.02 11.87 -10.21
C LEU A 192 3.62 11.29 -10.43
N HIS A 193 2.92 10.89 -9.37
CA HIS A 193 1.70 10.11 -9.49
C HIS A 193 0.51 10.92 -10.02
N PRO A 194 0.18 12.12 -9.48
CA PRO A 194 -0.86 12.97 -10.06
C PRO A 194 -0.58 13.37 -11.52
N PHE A 195 0.69 13.64 -11.84
CA PHE A 195 1.11 13.95 -13.21
C PHE A 195 0.86 12.74 -14.14
N SER A 196 1.26 11.55 -13.70
CA SER A 196 1.09 10.32 -14.48
C SER A 196 -0.38 9.99 -14.68
N SER A 197 -1.24 10.20 -13.69
CA SER A 197 -2.69 10.03 -13.84
C SER A 197 -3.26 10.92 -14.93
N LEU A 198 -2.88 12.19 -14.97
CA LEU A 198 -3.29 13.12 -16.03
C LEU A 198 -2.71 12.71 -17.39
N LEU A 199 -1.44 12.29 -17.43
CA LEU A 199 -0.77 11.85 -18.64
C LEU A 199 -1.47 10.63 -19.28
N VAL A 200 -1.77 9.59 -18.50
CA VAL A 200 -2.45 8.39 -19.03
C VAL A 200 -3.90 8.67 -19.42
N SER A 201 -4.58 9.56 -18.71
CA SER A 201 -5.92 10.05 -19.11
C SER A 201 -5.87 10.91 -20.39
N ASN A 202 -4.70 11.47 -20.73
CA ASN A 202 -4.43 12.16 -21.98
C ASN A 202 -3.89 11.21 -23.08
N GLY A 203 -3.89 9.89 -22.86
CA GLY A 203 -3.41 8.92 -23.85
C GLY A 203 -1.90 8.81 -23.98
N GLY A 204 -1.13 9.37 -23.02
CA GLY A 204 0.31 9.21 -22.94
C GLY A 204 0.75 8.15 -21.93
N ASP A 205 2.06 7.92 -21.86
CA ASP A 205 2.69 7.07 -20.85
C ASP A 205 4.08 7.65 -20.51
N LEU A 206 4.63 7.29 -19.35
CA LEU A 206 6.00 7.64 -18.97
C LEU A 206 7.03 6.82 -19.74
N VAL A 207 6.73 5.54 -19.99
CA VAL A 207 7.65 4.58 -20.61
C VAL A 207 6.90 3.68 -21.58
N VAL A 208 7.39 3.57 -22.81
CA VAL A 208 6.89 2.62 -23.83
C VAL A 208 8.08 1.79 -24.33
N ASP A 209 7.93 0.46 -24.35
CA ASP A 209 8.98 -0.48 -24.78
C ASP A 209 10.34 -0.26 -24.09
N GLY A 210 10.30 0.09 -22.80
CA GLY A 210 11.50 0.35 -21.99
C GLY A 210 12.19 1.69 -22.30
N LYS A 211 11.58 2.57 -23.09
CA LYS A 211 12.10 3.91 -23.41
C LYS A 211 11.22 4.99 -22.79
N PRO A 212 11.81 6.04 -22.19
CA PRO A 212 11.03 7.17 -21.68
C PRO A 212 10.34 7.92 -22.84
N THR A 213 9.11 8.36 -22.62
CA THR A 213 8.24 9.03 -23.62
C THR A 213 7.77 10.42 -23.16
N LEU A 214 8.59 11.08 -22.33
CA LEU A 214 8.31 12.41 -21.77
C LEU A 214 8.37 13.55 -22.82
N ASP A 215 8.85 13.27 -24.03
CA ASP A 215 8.88 14.17 -25.18
C ASP A 215 7.66 14.00 -26.11
N SER A 216 6.72 13.10 -25.76
CA SER A 216 5.48 12.91 -26.51
C SER A 216 4.57 14.14 -26.44
N GLU A 217 3.69 14.27 -27.44
CA GLU A 217 2.69 15.36 -27.46
C GLU A 217 1.77 15.31 -26.24
N ALA A 218 1.38 14.11 -25.78
CA ALA A 218 0.57 13.94 -24.57
C ALA A 218 1.31 14.41 -23.31
N ALA A 219 2.62 14.14 -23.20
CA ALA A 219 3.45 14.62 -22.09
C ALA A 219 3.59 16.14 -22.11
N LYS A 220 3.86 16.73 -23.27
CA LYS A 220 3.92 18.18 -23.46
C LYS A 220 2.62 18.86 -23.04
N GLN A 221 1.47 18.38 -23.51
CA GLN A 221 0.15 18.90 -23.14
C GLN A 221 -0.10 18.80 -21.62
N THR A 222 0.35 17.74 -20.97
CA THR A 222 0.24 17.57 -19.51
C THR A 222 1.07 18.60 -18.75
N PHE A 223 2.29 18.89 -19.21
CA PHE A 223 3.10 19.98 -18.64
C PHE A 223 2.46 21.36 -18.88
N GLU A 224 1.91 21.60 -20.07
CA GLU A 224 1.21 22.85 -20.40
C GLU A 224 -0.04 23.06 -19.53
N LEU A 225 -0.76 21.99 -19.17
CA LEU A 225 -1.86 22.04 -18.20
C LEU A 225 -1.38 22.54 -16.82
N TYR A 226 -0.30 21.96 -16.29
CA TYR A 226 0.30 22.38 -15.02
C TYR A 226 0.75 23.84 -15.07
N GLU A 227 1.43 24.23 -16.16
CA GLU A 227 1.86 25.61 -16.38
C GLU A 227 0.68 26.56 -16.39
N LYS A 228 -0.42 26.21 -17.08
CA LYS A 228 -1.64 27.02 -17.14
C LYS A 228 -2.31 27.16 -15.78
N LEU A 229 -2.45 26.08 -15.01
CA LEU A 229 -3.00 26.10 -13.65
C LEU A 229 -2.25 27.08 -12.74
N ILE A 230 -0.91 27.05 -12.79
CA ILE A 230 -0.05 27.92 -11.99
C ILE A 230 -0.12 29.37 -12.50
N LYS A 231 0.04 29.61 -13.80
CA LYS A 231 0.06 30.97 -14.38
C LYS A 231 -1.28 31.71 -14.24
N SER A 232 -2.40 30.98 -14.31
CA SER A 232 -3.73 31.55 -14.06
C SER A 232 -4.01 31.77 -12.58
N GLY A 233 -3.17 31.23 -11.68
CA GLY A 233 -3.34 31.31 -10.23
C GLY A 233 -4.45 30.39 -9.71
N TYR A 234 -4.82 29.35 -10.47
CA TYR A 234 -5.77 28.32 -10.02
C TYR A 234 -5.12 27.31 -9.07
N SER A 235 -3.78 27.26 -9.08
CA SER A 235 -2.95 26.56 -8.12
C SER A 235 -1.95 27.52 -7.50
N ASP A 236 -1.80 27.49 -6.18
CA ASP A 236 -0.85 28.29 -5.42
C ASP A 236 0.33 27.42 -4.96
N PRO A 237 1.56 27.63 -5.50
CA PRO A 237 2.75 26.90 -5.07
C PRO A 237 3.07 27.03 -3.57
N ALA A 238 2.57 28.06 -2.87
CA ALA A 238 2.75 28.20 -1.42
C ALA A 238 1.96 27.14 -0.63
N MET A 239 0.94 26.52 -1.23
CA MET A 239 0.14 25.45 -0.64
C MET A 239 0.57 24.06 -1.13
N ALA A 240 1.66 23.94 -1.88
CA ALA A 240 2.02 22.70 -2.59
C ALA A 240 2.85 21.70 -1.78
N THR A 241 3.36 22.10 -0.62
CA THR A 241 4.22 21.25 0.22
C THR A 241 3.40 20.20 0.96
N ALA A 242 3.88 18.96 0.96
CA ALA A 242 3.37 17.78 1.65
C ALA A 242 4.54 16.87 2.06
N ASP A 243 4.30 15.90 2.92
CA ASP A 243 5.22 14.80 3.19
C ASP A 243 4.51 13.46 2.92
N ALA A 244 5.25 12.39 2.65
CA ALA A 244 4.64 11.08 2.47
C ALA A 244 3.97 10.55 3.76
N ASN A 245 4.42 11.00 4.93
CA ASN A 245 3.94 10.56 6.25
C ASN A 245 3.14 11.63 6.99
N THR A 246 3.08 12.87 6.48
CA THR A 246 2.31 13.97 7.09
C THR A 246 1.54 14.76 6.03
N THR A 247 0.37 15.26 6.43
CA THR A 247 -0.60 15.92 5.57
C THR A 247 0.00 17.17 4.88
N GLY A 248 0.74 17.98 5.63
CA GLY A 248 1.40 19.21 5.16
C GLY A 248 0.43 20.27 4.61
N PRO A 249 0.95 21.45 4.22
CA PRO A 249 0.12 22.54 3.70
C PRO A 249 -0.86 22.14 2.58
N PHE A 250 -0.48 21.19 1.73
CA PHE A 250 -1.33 20.70 0.66
C PHE A 250 -2.62 20.06 1.18
N LEU A 251 -2.53 19.07 2.06
CA LEU A 251 -3.73 18.42 2.59
C LEU A 251 -4.46 19.33 3.58
N ASP A 252 -3.72 20.09 4.40
CA ASP A 252 -4.31 21.03 5.35
C ASP A 252 -5.18 22.08 4.65
N SER A 253 -4.76 22.54 3.46
CA SER A 253 -5.55 23.46 2.63
C SER A 253 -6.85 22.82 2.13
N PHE A 254 -6.84 21.53 1.80
CA PHE A 254 -8.04 20.82 1.38
C PHE A 254 -8.98 20.57 2.56
N VAL A 255 -8.44 20.10 3.70
CA VAL A 255 -9.18 19.87 4.95
C VAL A 255 -9.86 21.15 5.43
N SER A 256 -9.18 22.29 5.35
CA SER A 256 -9.72 23.60 5.76
C SER A 256 -10.63 24.27 4.72
N GLY A 257 -10.92 23.61 3.59
CA GLY A 257 -11.80 24.15 2.55
C GLY A 257 -11.19 25.30 1.74
N LYS A 258 -9.86 25.40 1.68
CA LYS A 258 -9.13 26.37 0.84
C LYS A 258 -8.72 25.82 -0.53
N THR A 259 -8.93 24.53 -0.78
CA THR A 259 -8.62 23.89 -2.07
C THR A 259 -9.85 23.17 -2.60
N GLY A 260 -10.27 23.52 -3.82
CA GLY A 260 -11.48 22.96 -4.45
C GLY A 260 -11.34 21.52 -4.91
N MET A 261 -10.21 21.19 -5.54
CA MET A 261 -9.91 19.89 -6.13
C MET A 261 -8.47 19.47 -5.87
N ILE A 262 -8.22 18.17 -5.71
CA ILE A 262 -6.88 17.56 -5.66
C ILE A 262 -6.89 16.21 -6.38
N ILE A 263 -5.75 15.74 -6.89
CA ILE A 263 -5.58 14.36 -7.35
C ILE A 263 -4.79 13.60 -6.29
N MET A 264 -5.36 12.50 -5.81
CA MET A 264 -4.89 11.79 -4.64
C MET A 264 -5.40 10.35 -4.67
N ALA A 265 -4.69 9.46 -3.99
CA ALA A 265 -5.07 8.06 -3.86
C ALA A 265 -5.76 7.76 -2.51
N ASN A 266 -6.40 6.60 -2.43
CA ASN A 266 -7.30 6.19 -1.35
C ASN A 266 -6.65 6.16 0.05
N TRP A 267 -5.33 5.96 0.16
CA TRP A 267 -4.61 5.97 1.44
C TRP A 267 -4.69 7.30 2.22
N TRP A 268 -5.12 8.41 1.61
CA TRP A 268 -5.39 9.68 2.34
C TRP A 268 -6.76 9.75 3.00
N GLU A 269 -7.66 8.79 2.75
CA GLU A 269 -9.03 8.83 3.27
C GLU A 269 -9.05 8.91 4.80
N SER A 270 -8.24 8.10 5.49
CA SER A 270 -8.16 8.11 6.95
C SER A 270 -7.69 9.47 7.50
N ALA A 271 -6.68 10.08 6.88
CA ALA A 271 -6.19 11.40 7.25
C ALA A 271 -7.23 12.51 7.00
N LEU A 272 -7.97 12.42 5.89
CA LEU A 272 -9.07 13.33 5.60
C LEU A 272 -10.20 13.21 6.61
N LYS A 273 -10.63 11.99 6.96
CA LYS A 273 -11.63 11.76 8.01
C LYS A 273 -11.20 12.34 9.35
N ALA A 274 -9.94 12.11 9.73
CA ALA A 274 -9.40 12.63 10.98
C ALA A 274 -9.34 14.17 10.99
N GLY A 275 -8.90 14.79 9.88
CA GLY A 275 -8.77 16.24 9.77
C GLY A 275 -10.10 16.98 9.63
N MET A 276 -11.09 16.39 8.95
CA MET A 276 -12.35 17.04 8.62
C MET A 276 -13.50 16.68 9.57
N GLY A 277 -13.44 15.54 10.26
CA GLY A 277 -14.56 15.03 11.05
C GLY A 277 -15.82 14.88 10.20
N ASP A 278 -16.95 15.39 10.68
CA ASP A 278 -18.24 15.32 9.97
C ASP A 278 -18.22 16.02 8.60
N ALA A 279 -17.34 17.01 8.41
CA ALA A 279 -17.20 17.70 7.13
C ALA A 279 -16.58 16.81 6.03
N PHE A 280 -16.02 15.64 6.38
CA PHE A 280 -15.60 14.65 5.39
C PHE A 280 -16.76 14.22 4.47
N ALA A 281 -18.02 14.33 4.93
CA ALA A 281 -19.20 14.10 4.11
C ALA A 281 -19.29 15.02 2.88
N ASP A 282 -18.55 16.14 2.85
CA ASP A 282 -18.46 17.04 1.71
C ASP A 282 -17.37 16.65 0.70
N VAL A 283 -16.56 15.63 0.97
CA VAL A 283 -15.57 15.11 0.02
C VAL A 283 -16.25 14.10 -0.91
N ALA A 284 -15.95 14.18 -2.20
CA ALA A 284 -16.34 13.19 -3.19
C ALA A 284 -15.21 12.94 -4.18
N THR A 285 -15.29 11.80 -4.88
CA THR A 285 -14.32 11.38 -5.88
C THR A 285 -14.94 11.29 -7.28
N ALA A 286 -14.12 11.51 -8.29
CA ALA A 286 -14.47 11.37 -9.70
C ALA A 286 -13.28 10.79 -10.49
N PRO A 287 -13.53 10.19 -11.67
CA PRO A 287 -12.45 9.80 -12.58
C PRO A 287 -11.54 10.99 -12.93
N ILE A 288 -10.29 10.71 -13.27
CA ILE A 288 -9.37 11.72 -13.77
C ILE A 288 -9.91 12.28 -15.09
N PRO A 289 -10.00 13.62 -15.26
CA PRO A 289 -10.54 14.20 -16.47
C PRO A 289 -9.68 13.85 -17.69
N VAL A 290 -10.34 13.63 -18.83
CA VAL A 290 -9.72 13.21 -20.08
C VAL A 290 -9.05 14.41 -20.73
N GLY A 291 -7.78 14.22 -21.14
CA GLY A 291 -7.02 15.23 -21.86
C GLY A 291 -7.34 15.24 -23.36
N PRO A 292 -6.87 16.27 -24.10
CA PRO A 292 -7.20 16.45 -25.52
C PRO A 292 -6.75 15.31 -26.44
N SER A 293 -5.76 14.51 -26.05
CA SER A 293 -5.26 13.35 -26.80
C SER A 293 -5.82 12.02 -26.27
N GLY A 294 -6.62 12.05 -25.19
CA GLY A 294 -7.25 10.88 -24.58
C GLY A 294 -8.66 10.59 -25.12
N ASP A 295 -9.07 9.33 -25.02
CA ASP A 295 -10.37 8.82 -25.47
C ASP A 295 -11.29 8.42 -24.29
N THR A 296 -10.72 8.05 -23.15
CA THR A 296 -11.45 7.66 -21.94
C THR A 296 -10.64 8.02 -20.71
N ALA A 297 -11.34 8.20 -19.59
CA ALA A 297 -10.71 8.40 -18.30
C ALA A 297 -9.84 7.19 -17.96
N ARG A 298 -8.58 7.46 -17.61
CA ARG A 298 -7.62 6.50 -17.08
C ARG A 298 -6.93 7.13 -15.88
N SER A 299 -6.40 6.30 -15.00
CA SER A 299 -5.58 6.73 -13.89
C SER A 299 -4.48 5.71 -13.67
N ILE A 300 -3.44 6.13 -12.97
CA ILE A 300 -2.47 5.15 -12.49
C ILE A 300 -2.99 4.46 -11.24
N SER A 301 -2.58 3.21 -11.12
CA SER A 301 -2.71 2.42 -9.92
C SER A 301 -1.36 1.79 -9.64
N TYR A 302 -1.09 1.55 -8.37
CA TYR A 302 0.03 0.73 -7.94
C TYR A 302 -0.46 -0.22 -6.85
N SER A 303 0.35 -1.21 -6.55
CA SER A 303 0.08 -2.18 -5.51
C SER A 303 1.21 -2.27 -4.50
N TRP A 304 0.83 -2.63 -3.28
CA TRP A 304 1.76 -3.13 -2.29
C TRP A 304 1.65 -4.64 -2.19
N MET A 305 2.78 -5.28 -1.89
CA MET A 305 2.84 -6.71 -1.67
C MET A 305 3.74 -7.04 -0.48
N THR A 306 3.45 -8.16 0.16
CA THR A 306 4.35 -8.77 1.12
C THR A 306 5.26 -9.77 0.41
N VAL A 307 6.56 -9.58 0.56
CA VAL A 307 7.61 -10.48 0.04
C VAL A 307 8.35 -11.15 1.17
N VAL A 308 8.93 -12.31 0.89
CA VAL A 308 9.83 -13.03 1.81
C VAL A 308 11.26 -12.86 1.35
N ASN A 309 12.17 -12.59 2.29
CA ASN A 309 13.58 -12.41 2.00
C ASN A 309 14.23 -13.74 1.56
N ALA A 310 14.74 -13.78 0.32
CA ALA A 310 15.41 -14.97 -0.23
C ALA A 310 16.69 -15.39 0.53
N LYS A 311 17.24 -14.51 1.36
CA LYS A 311 18.43 -14.77 2.18
C LYS A 311 18.11 -15.17 3.62
N ALA A 312 16.84 -15.16 4.02
CA ALA A 312 16.44 -15.66 5.34
C ALA A 312 16.65 -17.18 5.45
N PRO A 313 16.83 -17.74 6.65
CA PRO A 313 16.83 -19.18 6.89
C PRO A 313 15.58 -19.87 6.29
N ALA A 314 15.74 -21.12 5.83
CA ALA A 314 14.68 -21.81 5.09
C ALA A 314 13.42 -22.09 5.93
N ASP A 315 13.59 -22.35 7.22
CA ASP A 315 12.54 -22.47 8.22
C ASP A 315 11.80 -21.14 8.44
N GLU A 316 12.51 -20.03 8.55
CA GLU A 316 11.92 -18.70 8.61
C GLU A 316 11.15 -18.35 7.32
N GLN A 317 11.68 -18.68 6.14
CA GLN A 317 10.97 -18.47 4.87
C GLN A 317 9.68 -19.29 4.79
N ALA A 318 9.71 -20.55 5.24
CA ALA A 318 8.54 -21.41 5.26
C ALA A 318 7.46 -20.88 6.22
N ALA A 319 7.85 -20.52 7.45
CA ALA A 319 6.95 -19.93 8.43
C ALA A 319 6.39 -18.58 7.95
N ALA A 320 7.20 -17.76 7.29
CA ALA A 320 6.77 -16.50 6.70
C ALA A 320 5.71 -16.68 5.61
N TRP A 321 5.93 -17.62 4.67
CA TRP A 321 4.94 -17.89 3.62
C TRP A 321 3.65 -18.47 4.19
N ASP A 322 3.72 -19.34 5.19
CA ASP A 322 2.54 -19.90 5.86
C ASP A 322 1.74 -18.79 6.56
N PHE A 323 2.41 -17.93 7.32
CA PHE A 323 1.79 -16.76 7.95
C PHE A 323 1.14 -15.83 6.92
N LEU A 324 1.84 -15.49 5.83
CA LEU A 324 1.29 -14.59 4.80
C LEU A 324 0.09 -15.21 4.07
N ASN A 325 0.11 -16.53 3.83
CA ASN A 325 -1.02 -17.25 3.26
C ASN A 325 -2.23 -17.21 4.19
N TRP A 326 -2.02 -17.49 5.49
CA TRP A 326 -3.08 -17.37 6.50
C TRP A 326 -3.62 -15.94 6.59
N LEU A 327 -2.74 -14.94 6.70
CA LEU A 327 -3.05 -13.52 6.90
C LEU A 327 -3.93 -12.94 5.77
N ASN A 328 -3.77 -13.44 4.55
CA ASN A 328 -4.55 -13.05 3.38
C ASN A 328 -5.73 -14.01 3.08
N GLY A 329 -5.80 -15.15 3.76
CA GLY A 329 -6.86 -16.15 3.62
C GLY A 329 -8.16 -15.77 4.36
N PRO A 330 -9.31 -16.36 4.01
CA PRO A 330 -10.63 -15.98 4.52
C PRO A 330 -10.88 -16.42 5.96
N GLU A 331 -10.01 -17.27 6.52
CA GLU A 331 -10.13 -17.81 7.87
C GLU A 331 -9.36 -16.99 8.92
N SER A 332 -8.62 -15.95 8.50
CA SER A 332 -7.84 -15.12 9.42
C SER A 332 -8.61 -13.96 10.03
N GLY A 333 -9.67 -13.48 9.38
CA GLY A 333 -10.51 -12.38 9.85
C GLY A 333 -11.95 -12.82 10.18
N PRO A 334 -12.72 -11.97 10.88
CA PRO A 334 -14.15 -12.16 11.09
C PRO A 334 -14.94 -12.25 9.77
N ASN A 335 -16.09 -12.94 9.82
CA ASN A 335 -17.10 -12.95 8.75
C ASN A 335 -16.61 -13.46 7.37
N GLY A 336 -15.52 -14.23 7.33
CA GLY A 336 -14.95 -14.76 6.08
C GLY A 336 -14.05 -13.76 5.34
N ALA A 337 -13.76 -12.60 5.94
CA ALA A 337 -12.73 -11.68 5.46
C ALA A 337 -11.33 -12.14 5.91
N SER A 338 -10.30 -11.67 5.23
CA SER A 338 -8.92 -11.85 5.72
C SER A 338 -8.56 -10.78 6.74
N ALA A 339 -7.70 -11.13 7.70
CA ALA A 339 -7.17 -10.17 8.66
C ALA A 339 -6.41 -9.04 7.95
N MET A 340 -5.69 -9.33 6.86
CA MET A 340 -5.09 -8.30 6.00
C MET A 340 -6.16 -7.37 5.43
N GLY A 341 -7.24 -7.92 4.86
CA GLY A 341 -8.35 -7.14 4.31
C GLY A 341 -8.97 -6.20 5.34
N ASP A 342 -9.19 -6.67 6.57
CA ASP A 342 -9.73 -5.84 7.65
C ASP A 342 -8.78 -4.73 8.09
N ILE A 343 -7.48 -5.02 8.15
CA ILE A 343 -6.44 -4.01 8.43
C ILE A 343 -6.49 -2.91 7.36
N LEU A 344 -6.46 -3.29 6.08
CA LEU A 344 -6.47 -2.34 4.97
C LEU A 344 -7.75 -1.51 4.90
N MET A 345 -8.91 -2.15 5.04
CA MET A 345 -10.20 -1.45 5.06
C MET A 345 -10.29 -0.44 6.21
N SER A 346 -9.66 -0.74 7.35
CA SER A 346 -9.61 0.19 8.47
C SER A 346 -8.77 1.45 8.20
N MET A 347 -7.93 1.43 7.16
CA MET A 347 -7.13 2.56 6.68
C MET A 347 -7.78 3.30 5.50
N GLY A 348 -8.90 2.79 4.97
CA GLY A 348 -9.47 3.25 3.70
C GLY A 348 -8.73 2.72 2.46
N ILE A 349 -7.97 1.63 2.62
CA ILE A 349 -7.22 1.00 1.54
C ILE A 349 -8.02 -0.15 0.96
N LEU A 350 -8.04 -0.25 -0.37
CA LEU A 350 -8.71 -1.34 -1.08
C LEU A 350 -7.90 -2.63 -0.95
N PRO A 351 -8.48 -3.70 -0.37
CA PRO A 351 -7.87 -5.02 -0.41
C PRO A 351 -7.76 -5.49 -1.85
N SER A 352 -6.63 -6.10 -2.17
CA SER A 352 -6.35 -6.60 -3.52
C SER A 352 -6.99 -7.95 -3.83
N ARG A 353 -7.41 -8.70 -2.80
CA ARG A 353 -8.10 -9.98 -2.95
C ARG A 353 -9.56 -9.78 -3.35
N THR A 354 -10.04 -10.53 -4.33
CA THR A 354 -11.40 -10.37 -4.89
C THR A 354 -12.51 -11.03 -4.07
N SER A 355 -12.16 -11.91 -3.13
CA SER A 355 -13.06 -12.65 -2.25
C SER A 355 -12.36 -13.11 -0.99
#